data_AF-A0AAE1T7E3-F1
#
_entry.id   AF-A0AAE1T7E3-F1
#
_cell.length_a   1.000
_cell.length_b   1.000
_cell.length_c   1.000
_cell.angle_alpha   90.00
_cell.angle_beta   90.00
_cell.angle_gamma   90.00
#
_symmetry.space_group_name_H-M   'P 1'
#
loop_
_entity.id
_entity.type
_entity.pdbx_description
1 polymer ?
#
loop_
_entity_poly.entity_id
_entity_poly.type
_entity_poly.pdbx_seq_one_letter_code
_entity_poly.pdbx_strand_id
1 'polypeptide(L)'
;MVLAEGSKADKLILIDTIERLGVGYHFEQEIEDQLREIFFLQSENKDQHDCDLFTTALQFRLLRQHRYFVSCDNKFEETLSSDAKGLLSLYEAANMRIHGEDVLEDAVAFTTNQLKRTVQRLEPVLQCQVKRALEQPLHRGVPRVEARYYISFYEMNESKNKILLKLAKLDFNYLQNLYKKELHDLSSLFYNVKVVERTRFDIKLPYVRDRMVESYFWGMAFHFEPQYSYVRIAIGKLLPMLTVMDDTYDNYATLEEADLFTEILERWDINEIHRLQIT
;
A
#
# COMPACT_ATOMS: atom_id res chain seq x y z
N MET A 1 6.82 21.70 15.26
CA MET A 1 5.57 22.43 15.60
C MET A 1 4.32 21.61 15.27
N VAL A 2 4.33 20.27 15.27
CA VAL A 2 3.16 19.50 14.80
C VAL A 2 2.52 18.59 15.86
N LEU A 3 3.21 18.08 16.89
CA LEU A 3 2.56 17.12 17.81
C LEU A 3 3.03 17.26 19.27
N ALA A 4 2.43 18.17 20.05
CA ALA A 4 2.58 18.15 21.52
C ALA A 4 1.33 18.57 22.31
N GLU A 5 0.27 19.07 21.67
CA GLU A 5 -0.93 19.55 22.39
C GLU A 5 -2.20 18.99 21.74
N GLY A 6 -2.94 18.15 22.47
CA GLY A 6 -4.18 17.51 22.02
C GLY A 6 -4.51 16.28 22.85
N SER A 7 -5.77 15.84 22.83
CA SER A 7 -6.15 14.57 23.46
C SER A 7 -5.46 13.39 22.75
N LYS A 8 -5.37 12.25 23.42
CA LYS A 8 -4.86 11.01 22.82
C LYS A 8 -5.60 10.66 21.52
N ALA A 9 -6.91 10.83 21.48
CA ALA A 9 -7.72 10.61 20.28
C ALA A 9 -7.33 11.57 19.16
N ASP A 10 -7.11 12.85 19.46
CA ASP A 10 -6.70 13.84 18.44
C ASP A 10 -5.33 13.50 17.84
N LYS A 11 -4.38 13.07 18.68
CA LYS A 11 -3.05 12.61 18.23
C LYS A 11 -3.18 11.44 17.26
N LEU A 12 -3.95 10.41 17.62
CA LEU A 12 -4.17 9.22 16.78
C LEU A 12 -4.88 9.57 15.46
N ILE A 13 -5.91 10.41 15.51
CA ILE A 13 -6.63 10.88 14.31
C ILE A 13 -5.68 11.63 13.38
N LEU A 14 -4.82 12.50 13.92
CA LEU A 14 -3.88 13.26 13.12
C LEU A 14 -2.82 12.36 12.48
N ILE A 15 -2.26 11.41 13.21
CA ILE A 15 -1.33 10.39 12.67
C ILE A 15 -2.00 9.64 11.52
N ASP A 16 -3.19 9.08 11.74
CA ASP A 16 -3.94 8.36 10.70
C ASP A 16 -4.21 9.24 9.48
N THR A 17 -4.58 10.50 9.69
CA THR A 17 -4.84 11.44 8.60
C THR A 17 -3.58 11.70 7.78
N ILE A 18 -2.43 11.91 8.43
CA ILE A 18 -1.14 12.16 7.78
C ILE A 18 -0.72 10.94 6.94
N GLU A 19 -0.82 9.73 7.50
CA GLU A 19 -0.47 8.49 6.81
C GLU A 19 -1.41 8.19 5.65
N ARG A 20 -2.72 8.30 5.86
CA ARG A 20 -3.72 8.05 4.82
C ARG A 20 -3.69 9.08 3.71
N LEU A 21 -3.17 10.29 3.95
CA LEU A 21 -2.91 11.28 2.90
C LEU A 21 -1.62 11.00 2.10
N GLY A 22 -0.85 9.98 2.48
CA GLY A 22 0.37 9.56 1.80
C GLY A 22 1.55 10.51 2.05
N VAL A 23 1.54 11.26 3.16
CA VAL A 23 2.62 12.19 3.53
C VAL A 23 3.33 11.80 4.82
N GLY A 24 2.99 10.64 5.41
CA GLY A 24 3.61 10.14 6.65
C GLY A 24 5.12 9.96 6.57
N TYR A 25 5.67 9.66 5.40
CA TYR A 25 7.12 9.52 5.20
C TYR A 25 7.93 10.82 5.44
N HIS A 26 7.26 11.98 5.51
CA HIS A 26 7.91 13.24 5.91
C HIS A 26 7.95 13.45 7.43
N PHE A 27 7.21 12.65 8.19
CA PHE A 27 6.98 12.80 9.63
C PHE A 27 7.28 11.51 10.41
N GLU A 28 8.15 10.64 9.87
CA GLU A 28 8.40 9.31 10.43
C GLU A 28 8.84 9.37 11.90
N GLN A 29 9.74 10.31 12.23
CA GLN A 29 10.24 10.48 13.59
C GLN A 29 9.15 11.00 14.54
N GLU A 30 8.40 12.02 14.12
CA GLU A 30 7.32 12.58 14.95
C GLU A 30 6.19 11.58 15.19
N ILE A 31 5.84 10.76 14.19
CA ILE A 31 4.85 9.70 14.33
C ILE A 31 5.34 8.64 15.32
N GLU A 32 6.57 8.16 15.14
CA GLU A 32 7.16 7.14 16.00
C GLU A 32 7.28 7.61 17.47
N ASP A 33 7.73 8.84 17.70
CA ASP A 33 7.84 9.41 19.04
C ASP A 33 6.48 9.48 19.75
N GLN A 34 5.41 9.86 19.03
CA GLN A 34 4.06 9.91 19.59
C GLN A 34 3.47 8.52 19.85
N LEU A 35 3.64 7.57 18.92
CA LEU A 35 3.14 6.21 19.10
C LEU A 35 3.85 5.50 20.24
N ARG A 36 5.15 5.75 20.40
CA ARG A 36 5.95 5.26 21.53
C ARG A 36 5.41 5.77 22.86
N GLU A 37 5.14 7.08 22.97
CA GLU A 37 4.53 7.69 24.16
C GLU A 37 3.19 7.01 24.50
N ILE A 38 2.31 6.85 23.50
CA ILE A 38 1.00 6.21 23.65
C ILE A 38 1.14 4.75 24.11
N PHE A 39 2.07 4.00 23.52
CA PHE A 39 2.32 2.61 23.89
C PHE A 39 2.81 2.48 25.35
N PHE A 40 3.73 3.35 25.77
CA PHE A 40 4.23 3.34 27.15
C PHE A 40 3.13 3.65 28.16
N LEU A 41 2.32 4.69 27.93
CA LEU A 41 1.20 5.05 28.81
C LEU A 41 0.17 3.92 28.94
N GLN A 42 -0.12 3.22 27.84
CA GLN A 42 -0.97 2.03 27.84
C GLN A 42 -0.38 0.91 28.71
N SER A 43 0.91 0.60 28.53
CA SER A 43 1.58 -0.50 29.23
C SER A 43 1.66 -0.30 30.75
N GLU A 44 1.71 0.95 31.21
CA GLU A 44 1.76 1.28 32.64
C GLU A 44 0.36 1.31 33.30
N ASN A 45 -0.72 0.95 32.57
CA ASN A 45 -2.11 1.10 33.01
C ASN A 45 -2.46 2.53 33.48
N LYS A 46 -1.66 3.53 33.10
CA LYS A 46 -1.92 4.96 33.41
C LYS A 46 -2.98 5.56 32.50
N ASP A 47 -3.34 4.82 31.45
CA ASP A 47 -4.29 5.18 30.40
C ASP A 47 -5.71 4.64 30.69
N GLN A 48 -6.10 4.65 31.96
CA GLN A 48 -7.34 4.05 32.49
C GLN A 48 -8.58 4.93 32.22
N HIS A 49 -8.65 5.51 31.03
CA HIS A 49 -9.85 6.15 30.50
C HIS A 49 -10.49 5.22 29.48
N ASP A 50 -11.77 4.87 29.70
CA ASP A 50 -12.61 4.19 28.71
C ASP A 50 -12.59 4.99 27.40
N CYS A 51 -11.75 4.54 26.46
CA CYS A 51 -11.70 5.08 25.12
C CYS A 51 -12.85 4.47 24.32
N ASP A 52 -13.52 5.28 23.51
CA ASP A 52 -14.56 4.76 22.61
C ASP A 52 -13.99 3.70 21.64
N LEU A 53 -14.88 2.90 21.04
CA LEU A 53 -14.50 1.84 20.10
C LEU A 53 -13.63 2.37 18.96
N PHE A 54 -13.94 3.57 18.46
CA PHE A 54 -13.19 4.22 17.39
C PHE A 54 -11.72 4.41 17.79
N THR A 55 -11.48 5.01 18.95
CA THR A 55 -10.15 5.35 19.46
C THR A 55 -9.36 4.09 19.82
N THR A 56 -10.01 3.12 20.47
CA THR A 56 -9.39 1.85 20.85
C THR A 56 -8.96 1.05 19.62
N ALA A 57 -9.84 0.91 18.62
CA ALA A 57 -9.51 0.24 17.37
C ALA A 57 -8.45 0.98 16.56
N LEU A 58 -8.52 2.31 16.50
CA LEU A 58 -7.54 3.14 15.80
C LEU A 58 -6.14 2.99 16.42
N GLN A 59 -6.04 3.08 17.74
CA GLN A 59 -4.79 2.87 18.47
C GLN A 59 -4.22 1.48 18.19
N PHE A 60 -5.04 0.44 18.31
CA PHE A 60 -4.62 -0.93 18.04
C PHE A 60 -4.04 -1.07 16.63
N ARG A 61 -4.74 -0.55 15.62
CA ARG A 61 -4.27 -0.59 14.23
C ARG A 61 -2.94 0.14 14.05
N LEU A 62 -2.84 1.39 14.51
CA LEU A 62 -1.65 2.21 14.32
C LEU A 62 -0.43 1.60 15.05
N LEU A 63 -0.60 1.15 16.29
CA LEU A 63 0.49 0.48 17.02
C LEU A 63 0.98 -0.77 16.29
N ARG A 64 0.07 -1.64 15.82
CA ARG A 64 0.46 -2.83 15.05
C ARG A 64 1.10 -2.50 13.71
N GLN A 65 0.60 -1.49 13.00
CA GLN A 65 1.17 -1.01 11.75
C GLN A 65 2.63 -0.56 11.94
N HIS A 66 2.93 0.03 13.10
CA HIS A 66 4.26 0.43 13.54
C HIS A 66 5.00 -0.64 14.34
N ARG A 67 4.58 -1.92 14.23
CA ARG A 67 5.28 -3.10 14.76
C ARG A 67 5.33 -3.20 16.29
N TYR A 68 4.48 -2.47 16.99
CA TYR A 68 4.27 -2.68 18.43
C TYR A 68 3.41 -3.92 18.67
N PHE A 69 3.81 -4.72 19.66
CA PHE A 69 3.04 -5.90 20.07
C PHE A 69 1.88 -5.47 20.98
N VAL A 70 0.65 -5.63 20.49
CA VAL A 70 -0.59 -5.31 21.22
C VAL A 70 -1.49 -6.54 21.20
N SER A 71 -1.85 -7.08 22.37
CA SER A 71 -2.76 -8.22 22.46
C SER A 71 -4.18 -7.85 22.01
N CYS A 72 -4.86 -8.80 21.36
CA CYS A 72 -6.27 -8.70 21.00
C CYS A 72 -7.23 -8.99 22.18
N ASP A 73 -6.70 -9.40 23.34
CA ASP A 73 -7.48 -9.71 24.55
C ASP A 73 -8.13 -8.48 25.20
N ASN A 74 -7.71 -7.27 24.81
CA ASN A 74 -8.37 -6.04 25.19
C ASN A 74 -9.73 -6.01 24.48
N LYS A 75 -10.77 -6.45 25.20
CA LYS A 75 -12.14 -6.62 24.69
C LYS A 75 -12.64 -5.34 24.03
N PHE A 76 -12.84 -5.41 22.71
CA PHE A 76 -13.73 -4.49 22.02
C PHE A 76 -15.15 -4.77 22.52
N GLU A 77 -15.71 -3.90 23.37
CA GLU A 77 -17.05 -4.13 23.87
C GLU A 77 -18.07 -4.16 22.71
N GLU A 78 -18.79 -5.28 22.59
CA GLU A 78 -19.83 -5.51 21.55
C GLU A 78 -21.02 -4.54 21.66
N THR A 79 -21.13 -3.79 22.76
CA THR A 79 -22.22 -2.85 23.06
C THR A 79 -22.29 -1.67 22.08
N LEU A 80 -21.26 -1.44 21.25
CA LEU A 80 -21.12 -0.26 20.38
C LEU A 80 -21.63 -0.46 18.93
N SER A 81 -22.54 -1.41 18.71
CA SER A 81 -23.13 -1.74 17.41
C SER A 81 -23.77 -0.57 16.61
N SER A 82 -23.95 0.60 17.22
CA SER A 82 -24.59 1.77 16.60
C SER A 82 -23.65 2.81 16.00
N ASP A 83 -22.35 2.81 16.31
CA ASP A 83 -21.40 3.77 15.73
C ASP A 83 -20.72 3.21 14.48
N ALA A 84 -21.15 3.67 13.31
CA ALA A 84 -20.55 3.27 12.03
C ALA A 84 -19.08 3.65 11.90
N LYS A 85 -18.62 4.72 12.56
CA LYS A 85 -17.21 5.15 12.53
C LYS A 85 -16.34 4.23 13.38
N GLY A 86 -16.82 3.87 14.57
CA GLY A 86 -16.22 2.84 15.42
C GLY A 86 -16.18 1.47 14.74
N LEU A 87 -17.28 1.03 14.11
CA LEU A 87 -17.33 -0.23 13.36
C LEU A 87 -16.34 -0.26 12.19
N LEU A 88 -16.22 0.85 11.43
CA LEU A 88 -15.22 0.95 10.36
C LEU A 88 -13.80 0.85 10.92
N SER A 89 -13.53 1.51 12.05
CA SER A 89 -12.18 1.47 12.66
C SER A 89 -11.85 0.08 13.19
N LEU A 90 -12.82 -0.61 13.80
CA LEU A 90 -12.69 -1.99 14.23
C LEU A 90 -12.46 -2.93 13.03
N TYR A 91 -13.19 -2.75 11.93
CA TYR A 91 -12.99 -3.51 10.70
C TYR A 91 -11.55 -3.38 10.20
N GLU A 92 -11.02 -2.15 10.11
CA GLU A 92 -9.64 -1.92 9.65
C GLU A 92 -8.60 -2.48 10.63
N ALA A 93 -8.85 -2.34 11.94
CA ALA A 93 -7.99 -2.89 12.99
C ALA A 93 -7.95 -4.43 12.96
N ALA A 94 -9.11 -5.08 12.83
CA ALA A 94 -9.22 -6.53 12.81
C ALA A 94 -8.65 -7.17 11.53
N ASN A 95 -8.47 -6.39 10.46
CA ASN A 95 -7.71 -6.83 9.29
C ASN A 95 -6.18 -6.87 9.52
N MET A 96 -5.68 -6.39 10.67
CA MET A 96 -4.29 -6.53 11.15
C MET A 96 -4.06 -7.82 11.97
N ARG A 97 -5.01 -8.76 11.94
CA ARG A 97 -4.93 -10.02 12.69
C ARG A 97 -3.77 -10.90 12.23
N ILE A 98 -3.21 -11.65 13.17
CA ILE A 98 -2.23 -12.72 12.92
C ILE A 98 -2.84 -14.09 13.22
N HIS A 99 -2.10 -15.17 12.95
CA HIS A 99 -2.55 -16.52 13.25
C HIS A 99 -2.82 -16.72 14.75
N GLY A 100 -3.96 -17.34 15.07
CA GLY A 100 -4.39 -17.63 16.45
C GLY A 100 -5.23 -16.54 17.11
N GLU A 101 -5.64 -15.50 16.38
CA GLU A 101 -6.46 -14.40 16.89
C GLU A 101 -7.92 -14.49 16.42
N ASP A 102 -8.61 -15.55 16.83
CA ASP A 102 -9.98 -15.85 16.43
C ASP A 102 -10.95 -14.69 16.74
N VAL A 103 -10.71 -13.96 17.83
CA VAL A 103 -11.49 -12.77 18.23
C VAL A 103 -11.50 -11.70 17.13
N LEU A 104 -10.37 -11.49 16.44
CA LEU A 104 -10.31 -10.51 15.35
C LEU A 104 -10.92 -11.05 14.06
N GLU A 105 -10.88 -12.36 13.83
CA GLU A 105 -11.59 -12.98 12.71
C GLU A 105 -13.10 -12.81 12.86
N ASP A 106 -13.63 -13.10 14.06
CA ASP A 106 -15.03 -12.86 14.41
C ASP A 106 -15.40 -11.37 14.29
N ALA A 107 -14.51 -10.47 14.73
CA ALA A 107 -14.70 -9.02 14.59
C ALA A 107 -14.79 -8.59 13.12
N VAL A 108 -13.98 -9.15 12.22
CA VAL A 108 -14.09 -8.86 10.77
C VAL A 108 -15.44 -9.35 10.23
N ALA A 109 -15.88 -10.57 10.58
CA ALA A 109 -17.16 -11.10 10.14
C ALA A 109 -18.34 -10.23 10.63
N PHE A 110 -18.32 -9.87 11.92
CA PHE A 110 -19.32 -9.03 12.56
C PHE A 110 -19.39 -7.63 11.92
N THR A 111 -18.26 -6.91 11.86
CA THR A 111 -18.20 -5.54 11.33
C THR A 111 -18.57 -5.51 9.85
N THR A 112 -18.13 -6.48 9.05
CA THR A 112 -18.50 -6.59 7.62
C THR A 112 -20.02 -6.65 7.45
N ASN A 113 -20.71 -7.48 8.24
CA ASN A 113 -22.17 -7.61 8.16
C ASN A 113 -22.88 -6.32 8.58
N GLN A 114 -22.45 -5.70 9.67
CA GLN A 114 -23.05 -4.45 10.16
C GLN A 114 -22.83 -3.28 9.18
N LEU A 115 -21.60 -3.11 8.67
CA LEU A 115 -21.28 -2.06 7.71
C LEU A 115 -22.07 -2.22 6.41
N LYS A 116 -22.24 -3.45 5.90
CA LYS A 116 -23.08 -3.72 4.71
C LYS A 116 -24.55 -3.35 4.93
N ARG A 117 -25.08 -3.54 6.14
CA ARG A 117 -26.47 -3.19 6.49
C ARG A 117 -26.69 -1.69 6.63
N THR A 118 -25.70 -0.96 7.16
CA THR A 118 -25.85 0.45 7.51
C THR A 118 -25.37 1.40 6.41
N VAL A 119 -24.52 0.96 5.46
CA VAL A 119 -23.85 1.81 4.45
C VAL A 119 -24.78 2.78 3.71
N GLN A 120 -26.00 2.37 3.38
CA GLN A 120 -26.96 3.21 2.63
C GLN A 120 -27.54 4.37 3.46
N ARG A 121 -27.42 4.31 4.80
CA ARG A 121 -27.97 5.30 5.74
C ARG A 121 -26.89 6.24 6.30
N LEU A 122 -25.63 6.06 5.88
CA LEU A 122 -24.51 6.86 6.37
C LEU A 122 -24.39 8.18 5.62
N GLU A 123 -23.81 9.17 6.30
CA GLU A 123 -23.39 10.43 5.69
C GLU A 123 -22.49 10.18 4.46
N PRO A 124 -22.55 11.02 3.41
CA PRO A 124 -21.89 10.75 2.12
C PRO A 124 -20.40 10.41 2.22
N VAL A 125 -19.65 11.13 3.06
CA VAL A 125 -18.20 10.90 3.23
C VAL A 125 -17.93 9.54 3.89
N LEU A 126 -18.64 9.23 4.97
CA LEU A 126 -18.49 7.96 5.69
C LEU A 126 -18.99 6.79 4.84
N GLN A 127 -20.06 6.98 4.07
CA GLN A 127 -20.54 5.99 3.11
C GLN A 127 -19.45 5.62 2.10
N CYS A 128 -18.78 6.60 1.50
CA CYS A 128 -17.69 6.36 0.55
C CYS A 128 -16.51 5.63 1.21
N GLN A 129 -16.14 6.01 2.43
CA GLN A 129 -15.09 5.33 3.19
C GLN A 129 -15.43 3.87 3.49
N VAL A 130 -16.67 3.60 3.92
CA VAL A 130 -17.15 2.24 4.20
C VAL A 130 -17.18 1.39 2.92
N LYS A 131 -17.67 1.93 1.80
CA LYS A 131 -17.65 1.22 0.51
C LYS A 131 -16.22 0.86 0.11
N ARG A 132 -15.29 1.82 0.21
CA ARG A 132 -13.87 1.58 -0.10
C ARG A 132 -13.25 0.50 0.78
N ALA A 133 -13.46 0.56 2.09
CA ALA A 133 -12.92 -0.42 3.04
C ALA A 133 -13.46 -1.84 2.81
N LEU A 134 -14.74 -1.97 2.43
CA LEU A 134 -15.35 -3.25 2.08
C LEU A 134 -14.86 -3.83 0.75
N GLU A 135 -14.38 -2.99 -0.17
CA GLU A 135 -13.70 -3.44 -1.40
C GLU A 135 -12.27 -3.87 -1.12
N GLN A 136 -11.52 -3.05 -0.38
CA GLN A 136 -10.12 -3.28 -0.03
C GLN A 136 -9.84 -2.74 1.38
N PRO A 137 -9.51 -3.60 2.36
CA PRO A 137 -9.05 -3.15 3.67
C PRO A 137 -7.78 -2.30 3.55
N LEU A 138 -7.65 -1.27 4.37
CA LEU A 138 -6.53 -0.33 4.35
C LEU A 138 -5.18 -1.04 4.43
N HIS A 139 -5.05 -2.02 5.34
CA HIS A 139 -3.81 -2.77 5.54
C HIS A 139 -3.35 -3.55 4.30
N ARG A 140 -4.28 -3.90 3.40
CA ARG A 140 -4.01 -4.64 2.17
C ARG A 140 -3.96 -3.73 0.94
N GLY A 141 -4.24 -2.44 1.10
CA GLY A 141 -4.28 -1.48 0.00
C GLY A 141 -2.87 -1.01 -0.40
N VAL A 142 -2.70 -0.65 -1.68
CA VAL A 142 -1.45 -0.02 -2.14
C VAL A 142 -1.43 1.42 -1.62
N PRO A 143 -0.41 1.85 -0.85
CA PRO A 143 -0.43 3.12 -0.13
C PRO A 143 -0.78 4.32 -1.00
N ARG A 144 -0.21 4.42 -2.22
CA ARG A 144 -0.48 5.54 -3.12
C ARG A 144 -1.87 5.52 -3.77
N VAL A 145 -2.44 4.34 -3.98
CA VAL A 145 -3.81 4.20 -4.46
C VAL A 145 -4.77 4.64 -3.35
N GLU A 146 -4.56 4.15 -2.12
CA GLU A 146 -5.39 4.55 -0.97
C GLU A 146 -5.26 6.05 -0.68
N ALA A 147 -4.06 6.62 -0.77
CA ALA A 147 -3.85 8.06 -0.62
C ALA A 147 -4.67 8.88 -1.63
N ARG A 148 -4.76 8.41 -2.89
CA ARG A 148 -5.54 9.09 -3.91
C ARG A 148 -7.03 9.13 -3.56
N TYR A 149 -7.59 8.02 -3.07
CA TYR A 149 -8.99 7.98 -2.61
C TYR A 149 -9.20 8.83 -1.36
N TYR A 150 -8.29 8.73 -0.39
CA TYR A 150 -8.43 9.43 0.87
C TYR A 150 -8.30 10.95 0.73
N ILE A 151 -7.44 11.46 -0.17
CA ILE A 151 -7.39 12.90 -0.50
C ILE A 151 -8.78 13.41 -0.93
N SER A 152 -9.51 12.63 -1.74
CA SER A 152 -10.86 12.99 -2.17
C SER A 152 -11.87 12.98 -1.02
N PHE A 153 -11.81 11.97 -0.13
CA PHE A 153 -12.69 11.94 1.05
C PHE A 153 -12.38 13.06 2.04
N TYR A 154 -11.09 13.34 2.27
CA TYR A 154 -10.62 14.38 3.18
C TYR A 154 -10.98 15.78 2.67
N GLU A 155 -10.98 15.99 1.35
CA GLU A 155 -11.45 17.24 0.73
C GLU A 155 -12.95 17.51 0.99
N MET A 156 -13.77 16.47 1.05
CA MET A 156 -15.20 16.60 1.35
C MET A 156 -15.48 16.89 2.83
N ASN A 157 -14.57 16.56 3.74
CA ASN A 157 -14.76 16.80 5.17
C ASN A 157 -14.78 18.31 5.48
N GLU A 158 -15.78 18.76 6.24
CA GLU A 158 -15.95 20.16 6.65
C GLU A 158 -14.88 20.60 7.65
N SER A 159 -14.45 19.70 8.55
CA SER A 159 -13.46 19.95 9.61
C SER A 159 -12.01 19.78 9.16
N LYS A 160 -11.76 19.63 7.85
CA LYS A 160 -10.42 19.36 7.30
C LYS A 160 -9.41 20.46 7.65
N ASN A 161 -8.19 20.04 7.96
CA ASN A 161 -7.05 20.93 8.00
C ASN A 161 -6.63 21.29 6.56
N LYS A 162 -6.87 22.55 6.17
CA LYS A 162 -6.60 23.07 4.81
C LYS A 162 -5.11 23.05 4.45
N ILE A 163 -4.22 23.24 5.44
CA ILE A 163 -2.77 23.22 5.22
C ILE A 163 -2.33 21.80 4.90
N LEU A 164 -2.80 20.82 5.68
CA LEU A 164 -2.49 19.42 5.47
C LEU A 164 -3.03 18.90 4.13
N LEU A 165 -4.26 19.26 3.74
CA LEU A 165 -4.79 18.92 2.42
C LEU A 165 -3.95 19.52 1.29
N LYS A 166 -3.51 20.78 1.44
CA LYS A 166 -2.66 21.44 0.44
C LYS A 166 -1.32 20.73 0.32
N LEU A 167 -0.69 20.36 1.43
CA LEU A 167 0.54 19.56 1.45
C LEU A 167 0.34 18.24 0.70
N ALA A 168 -0.70 17.48 1.04
CA ALA A 168 -1.00 16.19 0.42
C ALA A 168 -1.19 16.28 -1.10
N LYS A 169 -1.92 17.29 -1.60
CA LYS A 169 -2.11 17.51 -3.03
C LYS A 169 -0.83 17.90 -3.75
N LEU A 170 0.00 18.76 -3.14
CA LEU A 170 1.28 19.17 -3.72
C LEU A 170 2.26 17.99 -3.77
N ASP A 171 2.38 17.24 -2.68
CA ASP A 171 3.23 16.05 -2.58
C ASP A 171 2.82 14.97 -3.60
N PHE A 172 1.52 14.67 -3.69
CA PHE A 172 1.00 13.71 -4.66
C PHE A 172 1.34 14.10 -6.10
N ASN A 173 1.19 15.39 -6.46
CA ASN A 173 1.52 15.88 -7.80
C ASN A 173 3.04 15.88 -8.06
N TYR A 174 3.84 16.24 -7.05
CA TYR A 174 5.31 16.17 -7.13
C TYR A 174 5.77 14.75 -7.44
N LEU A 175 5.28 13.77 -6.68
CA LEU A 175 5.62 12.36 -6.90
C LEU A 175 5.07 11.83 -8.22
N GLN A 176 3.86 12.20 -8.62
CA GLN A 176 3.35 11.83 -9.94
C GLN A 176 4.26 12.35 -11.08
N ASN A 177 4.80 13.56 -10.95
CA ASN A 177 5.75 14.09 -11.94
C ASN A 177 7.09 13.34 -11.91
N LEU A 178 7.58 12.98 -10.72
CA LEU A 178 8.75 12.11 -10.58
C LEU A 178 8.52 10.78 -11.29
N TYR A 179 7.38 10.13 -11.05
CA TYR A 179 7.06 8.84 -11.66
C TYR A 179 6.92 8.92 -13.17
N LYS A 180 6.31 9.99 -13.70
CA LYS A 180 6.22 10.23 -15.15
C LYS A 180 7.60 10.39 -15.78
N LYS A 181 8.52 11.06 -15.09
CA LYS A 181 9.91 11.18 -15.54
C LYS A 181 10.62 9.82 -15.53
N GLU A 182 10.52 9.07 -14.44
CA GLU A 182 11.10 7.73 -14.32
C GLU A 182 10.56 6.78 -15.41
N LEU A 183 9.25 6.80 -15.65
CA LEU A 183 8.60 6.02 -16.70
C LEU A 183 9.03 6.47 -18.10
N HIS A 184 9.17 7.77 -18.34
CA HIS A 184 9.69 8.31 -19.60
C HIS A 184 11.12 7.84 -19.84
N ASP A 185 11.98 7.88 -18.83
CA ASP A 185 13.37 7.47 -18.93
C ASP A 185 13.49 5.96 -19.18
N LEU A 186 12.64 5.14 -18.54
CA LEU A 186 12.51 3.70 -18.83
C LEU A 186 12.01 3.45 -20.25
N SER A 187 10.93 4.10 -20.66
CA SER A 187 10.39 3.97 -22.02
C SER A 187 11.43 4.37 -23.06
N SER A 188 12.12 5.48 -22.83
CA SER A 188 13.25 5.93 -23.65
C SER A 188 14.31 4.85 -23.74
N LEU A 189 14.72 4.23 -22.62
CA LEU A 189 15.71 3.15 -22.64
C LEU A 189 15.26 1.92 -23.45
N PHE A 190 14.00 1.51 -23.32
CA PHE A 190 13.48 0.31 -23.98
C PHE A 190 13.08 0.54 -25.45
N TYR A 191 12.65 1.75 -25.82
CA TYR A 191 12.09 2.05 -27.14
C TYR A 191 12.89 3.06 -27.99
N ASN A 192 13.96 3.73 -27.51
CA ASN A 192 14.71 4.70 -28.33
C ASN A 192 15.62 4.10 -29.40
N VAL A 193 15.39 4.53 -30.65
CA VAL A 193 15.91 4.02 -31.93
C VAL A 193 17.45 3.86 -32.03
N LYS A 194 18.26 4.56 -31.23
CA LYS A 194 19.74 4.47 -31.28
C LYS A 194 20.35 3.33 -30.45
N VAL A 195 19.62 2.77 -29.48
CA VAL A 195 20.00 1.56 -28.73
C VAL A 195 19.35 0.29 -29.35
N VAL A 196 18.50 0.51 -30.37
CA VAL A 196 17.33 -0.31 -30.70
C VAL A 196 17.54 -1.42 -31.72
N GLU A 197 18.72 -1.56 -32.33
CA GLU A 197 18.98 -2.78 -33.11
C GLU A 197 19.09 -4.03 -32.22
N ARG A 198 19.34 -3.88 -30.91
CA ARG A 198 19.51 -5.03 -30.00
C ARG A 198 18.29 -5.37 -29.13
N THR A 199 17.45 -4.40 -28.72
CA THR A 199 16.55 -4.57 -27.56
C THR A 199 15.04 -4.40 -27.81
N ARG A 200 14.54 -4.25 -29.05
CA ARG A 200 13.08 -4.24 -29.30
C ARG A 200 12.49 -5.65 -29.14
N PHE A 201 12.05 -5.95 -27.93
CA PHE A 201 11.36 -7.20 -27.59
C PHE A 201 10.03 -7.32 -28.34
N ASP A 202 9.29 -6.23 -28.55
CA ASP A 202 8.03 -6.20 -29.29
C ASP A 202 8.18 -6.60 -30.78
N ILE A 203 9.33 -6.28 -31.39
CA ILE A 203 9.61 -6.61 -32.80
C ILE A 203 10.32 -7.96 -32.93
N LYS A 204 11.22 -8.30 -32.00
CA LYS A 204 12.01 -9.55 -32.07
C LYS A 204 11.29 -10.73 -31.44
N LEU A 205 10.48 -10.50 -30.41
CA LEU A 205 9.71 -11.48 -29.66
C LEU A 205 8.23 -11.08 -29.69
N PRO A 206 7.55 -11.17 -30.86
CA PRO A 206 6.16 -10.74 -31.00
C PRO A 206 5.18 -11.53 -30.14
N TYR A 207 5.62 -12.65 -29.56
CA TYR A 207 4.84 -13.48 -28.63
C TYR A 207 4.84 -12.93 -27.19
N VAL A 208 5.77 -12.03 -26.84
CA VAL A 208 5.88 -11.48 -25.48
C VAL A 208 4.93 -10.32 -25.29
N ARG A 209 4.28 -10.28 -24.12
CA ARG A 209 3.40 -9.19 -23.71
C ARG A 209 4.21 -7.95 -23.32
N ASP A 210 3.83 -6.80 -23.86
CA ASP A 210 4.36 -5.51 -23.37
C ASP A 210 3.65 -5.11 -22.07
N ARG A 211 4.41 -5.12 -20.97
CA ARG A 211 3.94 -4.81 -19.60
C ARG A 211 4.83 -3.78 -18.90
N MET A 212 5.49 -2.89 -19.65
CA MET A 212 6.47 -1.96 -19.07
C MET A 212 5.83 -1.00 -18.04
N VAL A 213 4.64 -0.47 -18.34
CA VAL A 213 3.94 0.46 -17.44
C VAL A 213 3.46 -0.27 -16.18
N GLU A 214 2.89 -1.46 -16.33
CA GLU A 214 2.43 -2.30 -15.21
C GLU A 214 3.60 -2.75 -14.33
N SER A 215 4.73 -3.10 -14.94
CA SER A 215 5.98 -3.44 -14.24
C SER A 215 6.50 -2.28 -13.41
N TYR A 216 6.52 -1.07 -13.98
CA TYR A 216 6.90 0.11 -13.24
C TYR A 216 5.91 0.44 -12.11
N PHE A 217 4.61 0.24 -12.36
CA PHE A 217 3.57 0.44 -11.34
C PHE A 217 3.81 -0.46 -10.11
N TRP A 218 4.25 -1.71 -10.29
CA TRP A 218 4.65 -2.59 -9.19
C TRP A 218 5.81 -2.02 -8.36
N GLY A 219 6.82 -1.44 -9.00
CA GLY A 219 7.90 -0.76 -8.28
C GLY A 219 7.37 0.37 -7.40
N MET A 220 6.46 1.20 -7.94
CA MET A 220 5.79 2.26 -7.18
C MET A 220 4.92 1.72 -6.03
N ALA A 221 4.23 0.60 -6.25
CA ALA A 221 3.40 -0.03 -5.23
C ALA A 221 4.21 -0.52 -4.02
N PHE A 222 5.44 -1.01 -4.25
CA PHE A 222 6.34 -1.44 -3.17
C PHE A 222 7.04 -0.26 -2.48
N HIS A 223 7.55 0.70 -3.24
CA HIS A 223 8.30 1.84 -2.72
C HIS A 223 7.94 3.13 -3.46
N PHE A 224 7.02 3.89 -2.88
CA PHE A 224 6.53 5.11 -3.51
C PHE A 224 7.38 6.34 -3.18
N GLU A 225 8.16 6.29 -2.10
CA GLU A 225 8.87 7.43 -1.55
C GLU A 225 9.98 7.90 -2.51
N PRO A 226 10.26 9.20 -2.61
CA PRO A 226 11.13 9.75 -3.64
C PRO A 226 12.56 9.17 -3.59
N GLN A 227 13.09 8.89 -2.39
CA GLN A 227 14.41 8.31 -2.17
C GLN A 227 14.61 6.93 -2.81
N TYR A 228 13.53 6.19 -3.07
CA TYR A 228 13.57 4.86 -3.69
C TYR A 228 13.40 4.87 -5.21
N SER A 229 13.65 6.02 -5.85
CA SER A 229 13.67 6.15 -7.31
C SER A 229 14.49 5.06 -8.01
N TYR A 230 15.69 4.79 -7.50
CA TYR A 230 16.56 3.75 -8.05
C TYR A 230 15.94 2.34 -7.95
N VAL A 231 15.20 2.05 -6.87
CA VAL A 231 14.51 0.76 -6.68
C VAL A 231 13.38 0.62 -7.69
N ARG A 232 12.55 1.65 -7.87
CA ARG A 232 11.48 1.64 -8.87
C ARG A 232 12.01 1.46 -10.29
N ILE A 233 13.10 2.15 -10.64
CA ILE A 233 13.77 2.00 -11.94
C ILE A 233 14.32 0.58 -12.10
N ALA A 234 14.93 0.00 -11.05
CA ALA A 234 15.44 -1.37 -11.10
C ALA A 234 14.32 -2.39 -11.32
N ILE A 235 13.21 -2.27 -10.57
CA ILE A 235 12.03 -3.14 -10.71
C ILE A 235 11.40 -2.98 -12.10
N GLY A 236 11.27 -1.74 -12.58
CA GLY A 236 10.76 -1.43 -13.91
C GLY A 236 11.63 -1.98 -15.06
N LYS A 237 12.88 -2.39 -14.79
CA LYS A 237 13.73 -3.12 -15.74
C LYS A 237 13.66 -4.63 -15.56
N LEU A 238 13.59 -5.09 -14.31
CA LEU A 238 13.60 -6.51 -13.96
C LEU A 238 12.30 -7.22 -14.34
N LEU A 239 11.14 -6.65 -14.00
CA LEU A 239 9.85 -7.29 -14.24
C LEU A 239 9.52 -7.51 -15.73
N PRO A 240 9.87 -6.60 -16.67
CA PRO A 240 9.74 -6.90 -18.09
C PRO A 240 10.63 -8.07 -18.55
N MET A 241 11.85 -8.19 -18.01
CA MET A 241 12.72 -9.35 -18.30
C MET A 241 12.10 -10.65 -17.79
N LEU A 242 11.53 -10.63 -16.59
CA LEU A 242 10.80 -11.77 -16.04
C LEU A 242 9.57 -12.11 -16.89
N THR A 243 8.87 -11.10 -17.41
CA THR A 243 7.72 -11.30 -18.32
C THR A 243 8.14 -11.98 -19.63
N VAL A 244 9.29 -11.60 -20.20
CA VAL A 244 9.87 -12.28 -21.38
C VAL A 244 10.15 -13.75 -21.08
N MET A 245 10.76 -14.03 -19.92
CA MET A 245 11.06 -15.41 -19.51
C MET A 245 9.76 -16.21 -19.30
N ASP A 246 8.82 -15.67 -18.54
CA ASP A 246 7.48 -16.24 -18.29
C ASP A 246 6.78 -16.61 -19.59
N ASP A 247 6.66 -15.67 -20.53
CA ASP A 247 6.03 -15.90 -21.83
C ASP A 247 6.79 -16.93 -22.68
N THR A 248 8.12 -16.99 -22.55
CA THR A 248 8.94 -17.96 -23.26
C THR A 248 8.69 -19.37 -22.73
N TYR A 249 8.69 -19.58 -21.41
CA TYR A 249 8.45 -20.92 -20.83
C TYR A 249 7.00 -21.39 -20.97
N ASP A 250 6.02 -20.50 -20.79
CA ASP A 250 4.62 -20.90 -20.73
C ASP A 250 3.96 -21.07 -22.11
N ASN A 251 4.39 -20.29 -23.10
CA ASN A 251 3.65 -20.15 -24.36
C ASN A 251 4.45 -20.42 -25.63
N TYR A 252 5.79 -20.32 -25.58
CA TYR A 252 6.59 -20.30 -26.80
C TYR A 252 7.56 -21.48 -26.94
N ALA A 253 8.37 -21.75 -25.91
CA ALA A 253 9.40 -22.76 -25.96
C ALA A 253 8.81 -24.18 -25.94
N THR A 254 9.37 -25.06 -26.75
CA THR A 254 9.23 -26.51 -26.55
C THR A 254 9.94 -26.94 -25.26
N LEU A 255 9.66 -28.15 -24.77
CA LEU A 255 10.30 -28.67 -23.56
C LEU A 255 11.83 -28.72 -23.72
N GLU A 256 12.30 -29.17 -24.88
CA GLU A 256 13.73 -29.26 -25.18
C GLU A 256 14.40 -27.88 -25.23
N GLU A 257 13.73 -26.85 -25.79
CA GLU A 257 14.22 -25.48 -25.81
C GLU A 257 14.23 -24.85 -24.42
N ALA A 258 13.20 -25.11 -23.61
CA ALA A 258 13.10 -24.65 -22.23
C ALA A 258 14.19 -25.27 -21.34
N ASP A 259 14.46 -26.57 -21.49
CA ASP A 259 15.55 -27.26 -20.78
C ASP A 259 16.91 -26.68 -21.17
N LEU A 260 17.15 -26.44 -22.46
CA LEU A 260 18.39 -25.82 -22.95
C LEU A 260 18.54 -24.38 -22.42
N PHE A 261 17.46 -23.60 -22.43
CA PHE A 261 17.46 -22.23 -21.91
C PHE A 261 17.73 -22.20 -20.41
N THR A 262 17.14 -23.14 -19.64
CA THR A 262 17.41 -23.32 -18.21
C THR A 262 18.87 -23.66 -17.97
N GLU A 263 19.43 -24.64 -18.70
CA GLU A 263 20.83 -25.05 -18.56
C GLU A 263 21.80 -23.88 -18.77
N ILE A 264 21.55 -23.07 -19.82
CA ILE A 264 22.40 -21.92 -20.15
C ILE A 264 22.30 -20.83 -19.06
N LEU A 265 21.10 -20.57 -18.55
CA LEU A 265 20.89 -19.63 -17.45
C LEU A 265 21.57 -20.08 -16.16
N GLU A 266 21.51 -21.37 -15.81
CA GLU A 266 22.16 -21.93 -14.62
C GLU A 266 23.69 -21.83 -14.70
N ARG A 267 24.27 -22.08 -15.89
CA ARG A 267 25.72 -21.93 -16.12
C ARG A 267 26.16 -20.48 -16.14
N TRP A 268 25.26 -19.56 -16.52
CA TRP A 268 25.50 -18.12 -16.62
C TRP A 268 26.73 -17.77 -17.50
N ASP A 269 26.92 -18.51 -18.60
CA ASP A 269 28.03 -18.31 -19.55
C ASP A 269 27.54 -17.73 -20.88
N ILE A 270 27.95 -16.49 -21.17
CA ILE A 270 27.58 -15.80 -22.42
C ILE A 270 28.11 -16.51 -23.67
N ASN A 271 29.18 -17.30 -23.54
CA ASN A 271 29.75 -18.03 -24.67
C ASN A 271 28.81 -19.13 -25.17
N GLU A 272 27.89 -19.61 -24.34
CA GLU A 272 26.93 -20.67 -24.68
C GLU A 272 25.70 -20.13 -25.43
N ILE A 273 25.53 -18.80 -25.55
CA ILE A 273 24.32 -18.19 -26.14
C ILE A 273 24.06 -18.61 -27.59
N HIS A 274 25.10 -18.99 -28.34
CA HIS A 274 25.00 -19.45 -29.72
C HIS A 274 24.24 -20.79 -29.86
N ARG A 275 24.08 -21.54 -28.76
CA ARG A 275 23.26 -22.76 -28.71
C ARG A 275 21.77 -22.46 -28.75
N LEU A 276 21.34 -21.27 -28.34
CA LEU A 276 19.97 -20.78 -28.49
C LEU A 276 19.77 -20.34 -29.95
N GLN A 277 19.47 -21.28 -30.83
CA GLN A 277 19.13 -20.97 -32.22
C GLN A 277 17.71 -20.41 -32.27
N ILE A 278 17.58 -19.17 -32.75
CA ILE A 278 16.28 -18.56 -33.05
C ILE A 278 15.87 -19.08 -34.43
N THR A 279 15.00 -20.10 -34.49
CA THR A 279 14.32 -20.50 -35.73
C THR A 279 13.26 -19.51 -36.16
#